data_AF-A0A951QNJ3-F1
#
_entry.id   AF-A0A951QNJ3-F1
#
_cell.length_a   1.000
_cell.length_b   1.000
_cell.length_c   1.000
_cell.angle_alpha   90.00
_cell.angle_beta   90.00
_cell.angle_gamma   90.00
#
_symmetry.space_group_name_H-M   'P 1'
#
loop_
_entity.id
_entity.type
_entity.pdbx_description
1 polymer ?
#
loop_
_entity_poly.entity_id
_entity_poly.type
_entity_poly.pdbx_seq_one_letter_code
_entity_poly.pdbx_strand_id
1 'polypeptide(L)'
;MIEDKKGVAKAIAINRLPHFTVRDVVAKLGLETTRLTEKQLNLLSIPLHLSLLAEIAEDSTVDALSFQTAKELYDQFWSKKQGKLRERLGRSVQWTQVIDRLCDYMSSQQQQSLSAPESVVDEFADDARAMASEHILTWENKRISFFHESFFDYAFARRFAYRGQELLTFLRSSEQHLFRRAQVRQILIHQREEDFDGYLQNLRELLNSSDIRFHLKKVVIALLATLDNPKEGEWEIINELMCSQNLLAQEVWVIFNSSIYWFQLLDSLGIIEQWLRDESEKYIDKTVTLLSSMQKQLSDRVAELLEPFVGTSESWSLRFVHLISFSELGVGRRFFDLFLRLIDTGILDRQVGASNDFWQHIYNLPTQNPEWACEAIGHFLNRRLSISIISEQPNPFDKSSGVFPYSNYYKITISESAINLGLPDKCQPIIL
;
A
#
# COMPACT_ATOMS: atom_id res chain seq x y z
N MET A 1 -35.27 8.33 -17.94
CA MET A 1 -34.54 9.12 -18.96
C MET A 1 -34.32 10.51 -18.40
N ILE A 2 -33.10 10.80 -17.94
CA ILE A 2 -32.63 12.16 -17.71
C ILE A 2 -31.33 12.24 -18.49
N GLU A 3 -31.38 12.83 -19.69
CA GLU A 3 -30.22 13.13 -20.50
C GLU A 3 -29.69 14.50 -20.06
N ASP A 4 -28.52 14.50 -19.41
CA ASP A 4 -27.76 15.73 -19.21
C ASP A 4 -26.84 15.96 -20.42
N LYS A 5 -27.05 17.08 -21.09
CA LYS A 5 -26.37 17.51 -22.31
C LYS A 5 -24.99 18.05 -21.99
N LYS A 6 -24.05 17.15 -21.75
CA LYS A 6 -22.58 17.32 -21.92
C LYS A 6 -21.98 15.95 -21.62
N GLY A 7 -21.46 15.26 -22.62
CA GLY A 7 -20.93 13.89 -22.55
C GLY A 7 -19.65 13.75 -21.72
N VAL A 8 -19.62 14.30 -20.52
CA VAL A 8 -18.59 14.05 -19.50
C VAL A 8 -19.21 13.08 -18.51
N ALA A 9 -18.87 11.80 -18.62
CA ALA A 9 -19.25 10.82 -17.63
C ALA A 9 -18.69 11.27 -16.27
N LYS A 10 -19.58 11.51 -15.29
CA LYS A 10 -19.17 11.82 -13.92
C LYS A 10 -18.64 10.52 -13.29
N ALA A 11 -17.33 10.44 -13.09
CA ALA A 11 -16.74 9.34 -12.34
C ALA A 11 -17.21 9.39 -10.88
N ILE A 12 -17.90 8.34 -10.43
CA ILE A 12 -18.28 8.16 -9.03
C ILE A 12 -17.33 7.11 -8.47
N ALA A 13 -16.44 7.52 -7.57
CA ALA A 13 -15.55 6.60 -6.87
C ALA A 13 -16.36 5.79 -5.86
N ILE A 14 -16.41 4.47 -6.04
CA ILE A 14 -16.95 3.55 -5.04
C ILE A 14 -15.82 3.24 -4.05
N ASN A 15 -15.90 3.85 -2.87
CA ASN A 15 -14.91 3.67 -1.82
C ASN A 15 -15.16 2.38 -1.04
N ARG A 16 -14.13 1.95 -0.31
CA ARG A 16 -14.25 0.87 0.69
C ARG A 16 -15.32 1.23 1.72
N LEU A 17 -16.03 0.21 2.21
CA LEU A 17 -16.97 0.38 3.32
C LEU A 17 -16.22 0.85 4.57
N PRO A 18 -16.73 1.84 5.30
CA PRO A 18 -16.15 2.23 6.58
C PRO A 18 -16.19 1.06 7.58
N HIS A 19 -15.19 0.99 8.47
CA HIS A 19 -15.11 -0.08 9.48
C HIS A 19 -16.36 -0.16 10.37
N PHE A 20 -17.01 0.97 10.67
CA PHE A 20 -18.25 0.96 11.45
C PHE A 20 -19.39 0.24 10.71
N THR A 21 -19.53 0.44 9.39
CA THR A 21 -20.51 -0.28 8.56
C THR A 21 -20.21 -1.77 8.52
N VAL A 22 -18.94 -2.15 8.40
CA VAL A 22 -18.52 -3.56 8.44
C VAL A 22 -18.93 -4.20 9.77
N ARG A 23 -18.63 -3.54 10.91
CA ARG A 23 -19.01 -4.03 12.24
C ARG A 23 -20.52 -4.16 12.39
N ASP A 24 -21.30 -3.21 11.90
CA ASP A 24 -22.77 -3.28 11.94
C ASP A 24 -23.32 -4.49 11.18
N VAL A 25 -22.77 -4.79 9.99
CA VAL A 25 -23.19 -5.96 9.21
C VAL A 25 -22.77 -7.25 9.91
N VAL A 26 -21.54 -7.34 10.41
CA VAL A 26 -21.05 -8.53 11.13
C VAL A 26 -21.87 -8.81 12.39
N ALA A 27 -22.25 -7.76 13.14
CA ALA A 27 -23.14 -7.90 14.29
C ALA A 27 -24.53 -8.42 13.90
N LYS A 28 -25.09 -7.96 12.76
CA LYS A 28 -26.37 -8.46 12.22
C LYS A 28 -26.32 -9.93 11.77
N LEU A 29 -25.14 -10.43 11.42
CA LEU A 29 -24.90 -11.85 11.15
C LEU A 29 -24.79 -12.70 12.43
N GLY A 30 -24.87 -12.09 13.63
CA GLY A 30 -24.75 -12.78 14.90
C GLY A 30 -23.31 -13.11 15.31
N LEU A 31 -22.31 -12.46 14.68
CA LEU A 31 -20.89 -12.70 14.93
C LEU A 31 -20.30 -11.65 15.91
N GLU A 32 -19.32 -12.08 16.71
CA GLU A 32 -18.66 -11.22 17.69
C GLU A 32 -17.68 -10.23 17.05
N THR A 33 -18.13 -8.99 16.85
CA THR A 33 -17.33 -7.95 16.17
C THR A 33 -16.03 -7.59 16.90
N THR A 34 -15.94 -7.83 18.21
CA THR A 34 -14.74 -7.58 19.03
C THR A 34 -13.58 -8.51 18.66
N ARG A 35 -13.86 -9.67 18.04
CA ARG A 35 -12.83 -10.61 17.56
C ARG A 35 -12.14 -10.14 16.28
N LEU A 36 -12.73 -9.19 15.54
CA LEU A 36 -12.17 -8.74 14.26
C LEU A 36 -10.92 -7.89 14.46
N THR A 37 -9.82 -8.32 13.86
CA THR A 37 -8.60 -7.52 13.74
C THR A 37 -8.77 -6.40 12.73
N GLU A 38 -7.90 -5.38 12.79
CA GLU A 38 -7.90 -4.30 11.79
C GLU A 38 -7.69 -4.83 10.37
N LYS A 39 -6.84 -5.84 10.21
CA LYS A 39 -6.63 -6.53 8.93
C LYS A 39 -7.92 -7.15 8.40
N GLN A 40 -8.66 -7.87 9.24
CA GLN A 40 -9.94 -8.46 8.85
C GLN A 40 -10.98 -7.39 8.52
N LEU A 41 -11.04 -6.28 9.27
CA LEU A 41 -11.92 -5.15 8.93
C LEU A 41 -11.57 -4.56 7.56
N ASN A 42 -10.29 -4.39 7.25
CA ASN A 42 -9.83 -3.90 5.96
C ASN A 42 -10.18 -4.86 4.80
N LEU A 43 -10.12 -6.17 5.03
CA LEU A 43 -10.57 -7.19 4.06
C LEU A 43 -12.08 -7.12 3.84
N LEU A 44 -12.86 -7.08 4.91
CA LEU A 44 -14.33 -7.03 4.89
C LEU A 44 -14.89 -5.65 4.47
N SER A 45 -14.05 -4.63 4.39
CA SER A 45 -14.42 -3.33 3.83
C SER A 45 -14.69 -3.41 2.31
N ILE A 46 -14.34 -4.52 1.67
CA ILE A 46 -14.72 -4.83 0.29
C ILE A 46 -16.07 -5.56 0.32
N PRO A 47 -17.13 -5.02 -0.31
CA PRO A 47 -18.48 -5.60 -0.25
C PRO A 47 -18.56 -7.08 -0.63
N LEU A 48 -17.78 -7.50 -1.63
CA LEU A 48 -17.68 -8.90 -2.04
C LEU A 48 -17.24 -9.80 -0.88
N HIS A 49 -16.15 -9.47 -0.19
CA HIS A 49 -15.65 -10.28 0.92
C HIS A 49 -16.65 -10.34 2.08
N LEU A 50 -17.34 -9.23 2.35
CA LEU A 50 -18.41 -9.20 3.36
C LEU A 50 -19.59 -10.09 2.97
N SER A 51 -19.94 -10.15 1.68
CA SER A 51 -20.98 -11.07 1.20
C SER A 51 -20.56 -12.55 1.30
N LEU A 52 -19.28 -12.87 1.08
CA LEU A 52 -18.75 -14.22 1.31
C LEU A 52 -18.84 -14.60 2.78
N LEU A 53 -18.47 -13.69 3.69
CA LEU A 53 -18.58 -13.91 5.13
C LEU A 53 -20.04 -14.14 5.55
N ALA A 54 -20.96 -13.32 5.03
CA ALA A 54 -22.39 -13.46 5.31
C ALA A 54 -22.92 -14.84 4.92
N GLU A 55 -22.48 -15.34 3.76
CA GLU A 55 -22.73 -16.71 3.37
C GLU A 55 -22.08 -17.67 4.38
N ILE A 56 -20.77 -17.65 4.59
CA ILE A 56 -20.09 -18.60 5.49
C ILE A 56 -20.77 -18.68 6.88
N ALA A 57 -21.17 -17.54 7.43
CA ALA A 57 -21.82 -17.42 8.74
C ALA A 57 -23.18 -18.13 8.88
N GLU A 58 -23.85 -18.49 7.79
CA GLU A 58 -25.08 -19.30 7.86
C GLU A 58 -24.83 -20.73 8.39
N ASP A 59 -23.59 -21.22 8.31
CA ASP A 59 -23.20 -22.50 8.86
C ASP A 59 -22.63 -22.33 10.27
N SER A 60 -23.46 -22.58 11.28
CA SER A 60 -23.09 -22.48 12.70
C SER A 60 -22.04 -23.49 13.16
N THR A 61 -21.67 -24.47 12.33
CA THR A 61 -20.66 -25.49 12.67
C THR A 61 -19.22 -25.02 12.41
N VAL A 62 -19.05 -23.92 11.68
CA VAL A 62 -17.74 -23.36 11.30
C VAL A 62 -17.53 -22.02 11.98
N ASP A 63 -16.31 -21.75 12.44
CA ASP A 63 -15.92 -20.42 12.91
C ASP A 63 -15.69 -19.49 11.70
N ALA A 64 -16.75 -18.79 11.28
CA ALA A 64 -16.73 -17.88 10.13
C ALA A 64 -15.72 -16.73 10.27
N LEU A 65 -15.26 -16.40 11.48
CA LEU A 65 -14.25 -15.36 11.73
C LEU A 65 -12.81 -15.89 11.69
N SER A 66 -12.61 -17.19 11.46
CA SER A 66 -11.29 -17.81 11.37
C SER A 66 -10.70 -17.64 9.95
N PHE A 67 -10.33 -16.41 9.57
CA PHE A 67 -9.64 -16.12 8.32
C PHE A 67 -8.63 -14.98 8.45
N GLN A 68 -7.52 -15.04 7.70
CA GLN A 68 -6.48 -14.01 7.65
C GLN A 68 -6.29 -13.41 6.26
N THR A 69 -6.76 -14.08 5.21
CA THR A 69 -6.63 -13.64 3.82
C THR A 69 -7.95 -13.72 3.06
N ALA A 70 -8.03 -13.05 1.91
CA ALA A 70 -9.18 -13.17 1.03
C ALA A 70 -9.30 -14.59 0.43
N LYS A 71 -8.16 -15.29 0.21
CA LYS A 71 -8.16 -16.67 -0.27
C LYS A 71 -8.82 -17.60 0.74
N GLU A 72 -8.52 -17.47 2.03
CA GLU A 72 -9.17 -18.27 3.08
C GLU A 72 -10.69 -18.06 3.12
N LEU A 73 -11.18 -16.83 2.89
CA LEU A 73 -12.63 -16.57 2.73
C LEU A 73 -13.20 -17.32 1.51
N TYR A 74 -12.50 -17.31 0.37
CA TYR A 74 -12.94 -18.07 -0.80
C TYR A 74 -12.87 -19.59 -0.58
N ASP A 75 -11.89 -20.09 0.15
CA ASP A 75 -11.72 -21.52 0.48
C ASP A 75 -12.87 -22.01 1.37
N GLN A 76 -13.25 -21.23 2.38
CA GLN A 76 -14.40 -21.51 3.24
C GLN A 76 -15.72 -21.44 2.47
N PHE A 77 -15.92 -20.38 1.68
CA PHE A 77 -17.11 -20.23 0.83
C PHE A 77 -17.25 -21.40 -0.15
N TRP A 78 -16.16 -21.80 -0.81
CA TRP A 78 -16.11 -22.94 -1.72
C TRP A 78 -16.56 -24.23 -1.02
N SER A 79 -15.99 -24.52 0.15
CA SER A 79 -16.29 -25.73 0.92
C SER A 79 -17.74 -25.75 1.41
N LYS A 80 -18.26 -24.61 1.91
CA LYS A 80 -19.66 -24.45 2.32
C LYS A 80 -20.60 -24.74 1.16
N LYS A 81 -20.41 -24.09 0.01
CA LYS A 81 -21.30 -24.22 -1.15
C LYS A 81 -21.26 -25.64 -1.72
N GLN A 82 -20.10 -26.29 -1.73
CA GLN A 82 -19.98 -27.70 -2.11
C GLN A 82 -20.76 -28.62 -1.16
N GLY A 83 -20.70 -28.35 0.15
CA GLY A 83 -21.49 -29.07 1.18
C GLY A 83 -22.99 -28.93 0.97
N LYS A 84 -23.50 -27.70 0.85
CA LYS A 84 -24.92 -27.41 0.58
C LYS A 84 -25.44 -28.13 -0.66
N LEU A 85 -24.68 -28.10 -1.75
CA LEU A 85 -25.08 -28.76 -2.99
C LEU A 85 -25.09 -30.29 -2.86
N ARG A 86 -24.15 -30.87 -2.11
CA ARG A 86 -24.12 -32.31 -1.84
C ARG A 86 -25.37 -32.76 -1.08
N GLU A 87 -25.76 -32.01 -0.05
CA GLU A 87 -26.99 -32.29 0.72
C GLU A 87 -28.22 -32.18 -0.15
N ARG A 88 -28.31 -31.11 -0.95
CA ARG A 88 -29.45 -30.85 -1.82
C ARG A 88 -29.62 -31.89 -2.93
N LEU A 89 -28.52 -32.32 -3.57
CA LEU A 89 -28.56 -33.30 -4.65
C LEU A 89 -28.65 -34.75 -4.14
N GLY A 90 -28.36 -34.99 -2.86
CA GLY A 90 -28.28 -36.35 -2.30
C GLY A 90 -27.14 -37.21 -2.89
N ARG A 91 -26.19 -36.58 -3.59
CA ARG A 91 -25.03 -37.22 -4.22
C ARG A 91 -23.84 -36.27 -4.27
N SER A 92 -22.66 -36.78 -4.63
CA SER A 92 -21.51 -35.92 -4.94
C SER A 92 -21.80 -35.03 -6.15
N VAL A 93 -21.47 -33.75 -6.03
CA VAL A 93 -21.56 -32.75 -7.10
C VAL A 93 -20.35 -32.92 -8.03
N GLN A 94 -20.56 -32.82 -9.35
CA GLN A 94 -19.48 -32.74 -10.35
C GLN A 94 -18.84 -31.34 -10.37
N TRP A 95 -18.51 -30.83 -9.18
CA TRP A 95 -18.14 -29.43 -8.93
C TRP A 95 -16.91 -29.03 -9.76
N THR A 96 -15.82 -29.77 -9.62
CA THR A 96 -14.56 -29.46 -10.30
C THR A 96 -14.69 -29.57 -11.82
N GLN A 97 -15.51 -30.48 -12.32
CA GLN A 97 -15.74 -30.68 -13.75
C GLN A 97 -16.47 -29.49 -14.35
N VAL A 98 -17.52 -28.98 -13.69
CA VAL A 98 -18.23 -27.76 -14.12
C VAL A 98 -17.27 -26.56 -14.12
N ILE A 99 -16.54 -26.36 -13.01
CA ILE A 99 -15.58 -25.26 -12.88
C ILE A 99 -14.50 -25.36 -13.97
N ASP A 100 -13.90 -26.52 -14.19
CA ASP A 100 -12.83 -26.71 -15.17
C ASP A 100 -13.32 -26.42 -16.58
N ARG A 101 -14.51 -26.93 -16.97
CA ARG A 101 -15.10 -26.65 -18.30
C ARG A 101 -15.32 -25.16 -18.53
N LEU A 102 -15.88 -24.46 -17.54
CA LEU A 102 -16.11 -23.01 -17.62
C LEU A 102 -14.78 -22.25 -17.66
N CYS A 103 -13.84 -22.59 -16.77
CA CYS A 103 -12.53 -21.98 -16.70
C CYS A 103 -11.74 -22.14 -18.00
N ASP A 104 -11.70 -23.35 -18.54
CA ASP A 104 -10.98 -23.64 -19.78
C ASP A 104 -11.62 -22.91 -20.97
N TYR A 105 -12.95 -22.81 -21.04
CA TYR A 105 -13.63 -22.03 -22.07
C TYR A 105 -13.35 -20.52 -21.94
N MET A 106 -13.59 -19.95 -20.77
CA MET A 106 -13.44 -18.50 -20.50
C MET A 106 -11.99 -18.05 -20.66
N SER A 107 -11.04 -18.90 -20.28
CA SER A 107 -9.59 -18.69 -20.38
C SER A 107 -9.00 -19.03 -21.75
N SER A 108 -9.78 -19.63 -22.65
CA SER A 108 -9.32 -19.99 -23.99
C SER A 108 -8.95 -18.76 -24.81
N GLN A 109 -7.95 -18.92 -25.69
CA GLN A 109 -7.42 -17.83 -26.51
C GLN A 109 -8.48 -17.14 -27.38
N GLN A 110 -9.47 -17.88 -27.86
CA GLN A 110 -10.45 -17.39 -28.82
C GLN A 110 -11.59 -16.60 -28.18
N GLN A 111 -11.82 -16.76 -26.87
CA GLN A 111 -13.00 -16.22 -26.19
C GLN A 111 -12.66 -15.05 -25.28
N GLN A 112 -11.65 -15.21 -24.41
CA GLN A 112 -11.27 -14.22 -23.38
C GLN A 112 -12.47 -13.50 -22.76
N SER A 113 -13.45 -14.31 -22.35
CA SER A 113 -14.78 -13.85 -21.97
C SER A 113 -15.07 -14.27 -20.54
N LEU A 114 -15.81 -13.44 -19.80
CA LEU A 114 -16.29 -13.75 -18.46
C LEU A 114 -17.58 -14.59 -18.47
N SER A 115 -18.00 -15.08 -19.64
CA SER A 115 -19.18 -15.92 -19.81
C SER A 115 -18.94 -17.01 -20.85
N ALA A 116 -19.63 -18.14 -20.69
CA ALA A 116 -19.61 -19.28 -21.60
C ALA A 116 -21.03 -19.61 -22.08
N PRO A 117 -21.24 -20.13 -23.29
CA PRO A 117 -22.55 -20.66 -23.68
C PRO A 117 -22.89 -21.88 -22.83
N GLU A 118 -24.18 -22.10 -22.57
CA GLU A 118 -24.66 -23.21 -21.74
C GLU A 118 -24.20 -24.59 -22.22
N SER A 119 -23.96 -24.73 -23.53
CA SER A 119 -23.47 -25.97 -24.15
C SER A 119 -22.11 -26.44 -23.62
N VAL A 120 -21.31 -25.55 -23.00
CA VAL A 120 -20.01 -25.90 -22.41
C VAL A 120 -20.15 -26.89 -21.25
N VAL A 121 -21.31 -26.91 -20.59
CA VAL A 121 -21.58 -27.73 -19.42
C VAL A 121 -22.71 -28.74 -19.67
N ASP A 122 -23.05 -29.07 -20.93
CA ASP A 122 -24.15 -29.99 -21.26
C ASP A 122 -24.03 -31.34 -20.52
N GLU A 123 -22.82 -31.89 -20.43
CA GLU A 123 -22.52 -33.13 -19.70
C GLU A 123 -22.82 -33.05 -18.19
N PHE A 124 -22.83 -31.83 -17.64
CA PHE A 124 -22.96 -31.53 -16.21
C PHE A 124 -24.10 -30.54 -15.94
N ALA A 125 -25.09 -30.46 -16.82
CA ALA A 125 -26.09 -29.39 -16.82
C ALA A 125 -26.88 -29.31 -15.50
N ASP A 126 -27.21 -30.45 -14.90
CA ASP A 126 -27.94 -30.49 -13.63
C ASP A 126 -27.10 -29.99 -12.46
N ASP A 127 -25.81 -30.34 -12.41
CA ASP A 127 -24.86 -29.81 -11.42
C ASP A 127 -24.65 -28.30 -11.62
N ALA A 128 -24.51 -27.84 -12.87
CA ALA A 128 -24.36 -26.42 -13.18
C ALA A 128 -25.62 -25.60 -12.81
N ARG A 129 -26.83 -26.14 -13.04
CA ARG A 129 -28.09 -25.52 -12.59
C ARG A 129 -28.19 -25.48 -11.07
N ALA A 130 -27.75 -26.55 -10.39
CA ALA A 130 -27.70 -26.57 -8.94
C ALA A 130 -26.74 -25.49 -8.42
N MET A 131 -25.53 -25.38 -8.99
CA MET A 131 -24.58 -24.31 -8.69
C MET A 131 -25.14 -22.91 -8.97
N ALA A 132 -25.93 -22.73 -10.02
CA ALA A 132 -26.61 -21.45 -10.30
C ALA A 132 -27.65 -21.11 -9.22
N SER A 133 -28.42 -22.10 -8.76
CA SER A 133 -29.42 -21.87 -7.71
C SER A 133 -28.82 -21.57 -6.33
N GLU A 134 -27.55 -21.92 -6.11
CA GLU A 134 -26.78 -21.54 -4.91
C GLU A 134 -25.90 -20.30 -5.15
N HIS A 135 -26.14 -19.56 -6.25
CA HIS A 135 -25.48 -18.31 -6.64
C HIS A 135 -23.96 -18.41 -6.83
N ILE A 136 -23.44 -19.59 -7.17
CA ILE A 136 -22.03 -19.74 -7.61
C ILE A 136 -21.89 -19.33 -9.07
N LEU A 137 -22.92 -19.64 -9.86
CA LEU A 137 -23.02 -19.31 -11.27
C LEU A 137 -24.23 -18.41 -11.50
N THR A 138 -24.17 -17.56 -12.52
CA THR A 138 -25.30 -16.80 -13.04
C THR A 138 -25.63 -17.33 -14.42
N TRP A 139 -26.92 -17.53 -14.68
CA TRP A 139 -27.42 -18.08 -15.94
C TRP A 139 -28.36 -17.08 -16.61
N GLU A 140 -27.87 -16.41 -17.64
CA GLU A 140 -28.59 -15.34 -18.33
C GLU A 140 -28.45 -15.51 -19.85
N ASN A 141 -29.55 -15.43 -20.60
CA ASN A 141 -29.55 -15.46 -22.07
C ASN A 141 -28.76 -16.66 -22.66
N LYS A 142 -28.92 -17.86 -22.09
CA LYS A 142 -28.18 -19.09 -22.47
C LYS A 142 -26.66 -18.99 -22.29
N ARG A 143 -26.21 -18.07 -21.45
CA ARG A 143 -24.82 -17.90 -21.05
C ARG A 143 -24.68 -18.10 -19.55
N ILE A 144 -23.55 -18.67 -19.17
CA ILE A 144 -23.17 -19.00 -17.81
C ILE A 144 -21.93 -18.19 -17.48
N SER A 145 -21.96 -17.50 -16.34
CA SER A 145 -20.79 -16.83 -15.78
C SER A 145 -20.68 -17.14 -14.29
N PHE A 146 -19.52 -16.86 -13.72
CA PHE A 146 -19.38 -16.83 -12.27
C PHE A 146 -20.10 -15.61 -11.71
N PHE A 147 -20.58 -15.69 -10.47
CA PHE A 147 -21.29 -14.56 -9.83
C PHE A 147 -20.43 -13.30 -9.68
N HIS A 148 -19.09 -13.45 -9.70
CA HIS A 148 -18.15 -12.35 -9.66
C HIS A 148 -16.83 -12.71 -10.37
N GLU A 149 -16.20 -11.75 -11.04
CA GLU A 149 -14.92 -11.94 -11.75
C GLU A 149 -13.81 -12.42 -10.80
N SER A 150 -13.68 -11.80 -9.62
CA SER A 150 -12.69 -12.24 -8.62
C SER A 150 -12.89 -13.68 -8.14
N PHE A 151 -14.13 -14.20 -8.14
CA PHE A 151 -14.36 -15.61 -7.81
C PHE A 151 -13.97 -16.53 -8.98
N PHE A 152 -14.21 -16.11 -10.23
CA PHE A 152 -13.66 -16.78 -11.41
C PHE A 152 -12.12 -16.87 -11.32
N ASP A 153 -11.43 -15.75 -11.05
CA ASP A 153 -9.97 -15.74 -10.99
C ASP A 153 -9.45 -16.65 -9.87
N TYR A 154 -10.09 -16.63 -8.69
CA TYR A 154 -9.78 -17.55 -7.60
C TYR A 154 -9.99 -19.02 -8.01
N ALA A 155 -11.15 -19.35 -8.59
CA ALA A 155 -11.47 -20.70 -9.02
C ALA A 155 -10.48 -21.19 -10.09
N PHE A 156 -10.12 -20.31 -11.02
CA PHE A 156 -9.09 -20.59 -12.03
C PHE A 156 -7.75 -20.89 -11.37
N ALA A 157 -7.26 -20.05 -10.46
CA ALA A 157 -5.98 -20.24 -9.80
C ALA A 157 -5.94 -21.52 -8.94
N ARG A 158 -7.01 -21.80 -8.19
CA ARG A 158 -7.14 -23.02 -7.39
C ARG A 158 -7.08 -24.27 -8.26
N ARG A 159 -7.79 -24.27 -9.38
CA ARG A 159 -7.76 -25.40 -10.33
C ARG A 159 -6.45 -25.49 -11.09
N PHE A 160 -5.82 -24.36 -11.42
CA PHE A 160 -4.51 -24.32 -12.05
C PHE A 160 -3.44 -25.00 -11.18
N ALA A 161 -3.39 -24.65 -9.90
CA ALA A 161 -2.47 -25.25 -8.94
C ALA A 161 -2.74 -26.76 -8.76
N TYR A 162 -4.00 -27.15 -8.55
CA TYR A 162 -4.36 -28.57 -8.37
C TYR A 162 -4.07 -29.45 -9.61
N ARG A 163 -4.13 -28.87 -10.81
CA ARG A 163 -3.79 -29.57 -12.07
C ARG A 163 -2.28 -29.64 -12.34
N GLY A 164 -1.44 -29.07 -11.47
CA GLY A 164 0.02 -29.06 -11.63
C GLY A 164 0.49 -28.33 -12.88
N GLN A 165 -0.25 -27.30 -13.31
CA GLN A 165 0.09 -26.53 -14.51
C GLN A 165 1.26 -25.57 -14.21
N GLU A 166 2.19 -25.42 -15.15
CA GLU A 166 3.31 -24.49 -15.02
C GLU A 166 2.97 -23.11 -15.58
N LEU A 167 3.24 -22.06 -14.79
CA LEU A 167 2.84 -20.68 -15.10
C LEU A 167 3.48 -20.19 -16.40
N LEU A 168 4.78 -20.39 -16.59
CA LEU A 168 5.46 -19.92 -17.79
C LEU A 168 5.00 -20.65 -19.05
N THR A 169 4.81 -21.97 -18.97
CA THR A 169 4.26 -22.76 -20.08
C THR A 169 2.85 -22.27 -20.44
N PHE A 170 2.01 -21.98 -19.44
CA PHE A 170 0.70 -21.40 -19.66
C PHE A 170 0.75 -20.02 -20.34
N LEU A 171 1.64 -19.13 -19.88
CA LEU A 171 1.80 -17.79 -20.46
C LEU A 171 2.40 -17.80 -21.86
N ARG A 172 3.22 -18.80 -22.19
CA ARG A 172 3.82 -19.02 -23.52
C ARG A 172 2.86 -19.71 -24.48
N SER A 173 1.91 -20.48 -23.96
CA SER A 173 0.95 -21.21 -24.78
C SER A 173 0.00 -20.29 -25.55
N SER A 174 -0.05 -18.99 -25.22
CA SER A 174 -0.98 -18.02 -25.82
C SER A 174 -0.45 -16.60 -25.89
N GLU A 175 -1.14 -15.79 -26.71
CA GLU A 175 -0.96 -14.36 -26.62
C GLU A 175 -1.27 -13.85 -25.20
N GLN A 176 -0.32 -13.09 -24.66
CA GLN A 176 -0.39 -12.53 -23.32
C GLN A 176 -1.23 -11.25 -23.36
N HIS A 177 -2.56 -11.39 -23.46
CA HIS A 177 -3.50 -10.26 -23.43
C HIS A 177 -3.78 -9.81 -21.99
N LEU A 178 -4.48 -8.67 -21.85
CA LEU A 178 -4.82 -8.09 -20.54
C LEU A 178 -5.60 -9.04 -19.63
N PHE A 179 -6.39 -9.96 -20.21
CA PHE A 179 -7.13 -10.98 -19.47
C PHE A 179 -6.22 -11.87 -18.60
N ARG A 180 -4.96 -12.09 -19.01
CA ARG A 180 -3.99 -12.89 -18.24
C ARG A 180 -3.55 -12.21 -16.93
N ARG A 181 -3.75 -10.89 -16.78
CA ARG A 181 -3.28 -10.14 -15.59
C ARG A 181 -3.90 -10.66 -14.30
N ALA A 182 -5.22 -10.81 -14.27
CA ALA A 182 -5.92 -11.27 -13.07
C ALA A 182 -5.56 -12.72 -12.73
N GLN A 183 -5.44 -13.58 -13.74
CA GLN A 183 -5.03 -14.97 -13.61
C GLN A 183 -3.60 -15.11 -13.05
N VAL A 184 -2.62 -14.38 -13.59
CA VAL A 184 -1.23 -14.37 -13.06
C VAL A 184 -1.23 -13.94 -11.60
N ARG A 185 -1.97 -12.87 -11.27
CA ARG A 185 -2.06 -12.39 -9.90
C ARG A 185 -2.62 -13.46 -8.96
N GLN A 186 -3.74 -14.09 -9.30
CA GLN A 186 -4.35 -15.11 -8.44
C GLN A 186 -3.52 -16.39 -8.35
N ILE A 187 -2.88 -16.84 -9.44
CA ILE A 187 -1.97 -18.00 -9.40
C ILE A 187 -0.84 -17.73 -8.41
N LEU A 188 -0.19 -16.56 -8.49
CA LEU A 188 0.90 -16.21 -7.60
C LEU A 188 0.46 -16.05 -6.13
N ILE A 189 -0.72 -15.46 -5.88
CA ILE A 189 -1.29 -15.39 -4.52
C ILE A 189 -1.52 -16.79 -3.96
N HIS A 190 -2.11 -17.69 -4.77
CA HIS A 190 -2.40 -19.06 -4.38
C HIS A 190 -1.13 -19.87 -4.11
N GLN A 191 -0.15 -19.81 -5.01
CA GLN A 191 1.13 -20.49 -4.84
C GLN A 191 1.88 -19.98 -3.61
N ARG A 192 1.89 -18.67 -3.35
CA ARG A 192 2.59 -18.11 -2.19
C ARG A 192 2.13 -18.71 -0.84
N GLU A 193 0.85 -19.07 -0.73
CA GLU A 193 0.31 -19.70 0.47
C GLU A 193 0.58 -21.21 0.54
N GLU A 194 0.51 -21.93 -0.59
CA GLU A 194 0.55 -23.40 -0.61
C GLU A 194 1.91 -24.00 -0.95
N ASP A 195 2.68 -23.34 -1.81
CA ASP A 195 3.99 -23.77 -2.32
C ASP A 195 4.89 -22.54 -2.51
N PHE A 196 5.50 -22.11 -1.41
CA PHE A 196 6.31 -20.89 -1.39
C PHE A 196 7.56 -20.99 -2.28
N ASP A 197 8.17 -22.17 -2.38
CA ASP A 197 9.36 -22.38 -3.22
C ASP A 197 9.00 -22.33 -4.71
N GLY A 198 7.90 -23.00 -5.10
CA GLY A 198 7.37 -22.92 -6.46
C GLY A 198 6.91 -21.50 -6.82
N TYR A 199 6.36 -20.75 -5.86
CA TYR A 199 6.06 -19.33 -6.02
C TYR A 199 7.32 -18.51 -6.32
N LEU A 200 8.40 -18.67 -5.54
CA LEU A 200 9.66 -17.94 -5.76
C LEU A 200 10.28 -18.27 -7.12
N GLN A 201 10.27 -19.55 -7.51
CA GLN A 201 10.75 -19.96 -8.82
C GLN A 201 9.97 -19.28 -9.95
N ASN A 202 8.63 -19.38 -9.92
CA ASN A 202 7.77 -18.76 -10.91
C ASN A 202 7.92 -17.23 -10.94
N LEU A 203 8.10 -16.60 -9.79
CA LEU A 203 8.33 -15.17 -9.66
C LEU A 203 9.63 -14.75 -10.36
N ARG A 204 10.74 -15.43 -10.06
CA ARG A 204 12.06 -15.17 -10.66
C ARG A 204 12.03 -15.38 -12.17
N GLU A 205 11.46 -16.50 -12.63
CA GLU A 205 11.41 -16.82 -14.05
C GLU A 205 10.53 -15.83 -14.84
N LEU A 206 9.35 -15.47 -14.33
CA LEU A 206 8.43 -14.54 -14.98
C LEU A 206 9.05 -13.15 -15.13
N LEU A 207 9.72 -12.64 -14.09
CA LEU A 207 10.30 -11.29 -14.08
C LEU A 207 11.54 -11.21 -14.99
N ASN A 208 12.33 -12.27 -15.10
CA ASN A 208 13.54 -12.29 -15.93
C ASN A 208 13.30 -12.70 -17.39
N SER A 209 12.26 -13.45 -17.69
CA SER A 209 11.97 -13.94 -19.05
C SER A 209 11.72 -12.82 -20.06
N SER A 210 12.44 -12.81 -21.18
CA SER A 210 12.32 -11.77 -22.22
C SER A 210 11.04 -11.89 -23.06
N ASP A 211 10.47 -13.09 -23.13
CA ASP A 211 9.24 -13.40 -23.86
C ASP A 211 7.96 -13.12 -23.06
N ILE A 212 8.10 -12.76 -21.77
CA ILE A 212 6.98 -12.29 -20.95
C ILE A 212 6.80 -10.79 -21.15
N ARG A 213 5.61 -10.39 -21.62
CA ARG A 213 5.22 -9.01 -21.88
C ARG A 213 5.28 -8.18 -20.60
N PHE A 214 5.82 -6.97 -20.72
CA PHE A 214 6.08 -6.05 -19.61
C PHE A 214 4.87 -5.81 -18.69
N HIS A 215 3.66 -5.77 -19.24
CA HIS A 215 2.47 -5.52 -18.43
C HIS A 215 2.16 -6.63 -17.40
N LEU A 216 2.54 -7.89 -17.67
CA LEU A 216 2.41 -8.97 -16.68
C LEU A 216 3.42 -8.79 -15.57
N LYS A 217 4.65 -8.36 -15.91
CA LYS A 217 5.66 -8.01 -14.92
C LYS A 217 5.21 -6.85 -14.03
N LYS A 218 4.54 -5.83 -14.59
CA LYS A 218 3.93 -4.75 -13.79
C LYS A 218 2.87 -5.26 -12.81
N VAL A 219 2.07 -6.26 -13.19
CA VAL A 219 1.11 -6.88 -12.27
C VAL A 219 1.83 -7.56 -11.11
N VAL A 220 2.94 -8.23 -11.38
CA VAL A 220 3.76 -8.87 -10.35
C VAL A 220 4.38 -7.83 -9.40
N ILE A 221 4.94 -6.74 -9.93
CA ILE A 221 5.45 -5.62 -9.11
C ILE A 221 4.34 -5.03 -8.24
N ALA A 222 3.15 -4.80 -8.80
CA ALA A 222 2.00 -4.31 -8.05
C ALA A 222 1.53 -5.31 -6.98
N LEU A 223 1.59 -6.61 -7.25
CA LEU A 223 1.28 -7.65 -6.27
C LEU A 223 2.28 -7.61 -5.10
N LEU A 224 3.58 -7.57 -5.39
CA LEU A 224 4.63 -7.50 -4.37
C LEU A 224 4.47 -6.27 -3.46
N ALA A 225 4.10 -5.12 -4.03
CA ALA A 225 3.84 -3.90 -3.27
C ALA A 225 2.66 -4.01 -2.29
N THR A 226 1.76 -4.99 -2.46
CA THR A 226 0.61 -5.21 -1.58
C THR A 226 0.84 -6.24 -0.47
N LEU A 227 2.03 -6.84 -0.40
CA LEU A 227 2.35 -7.85 0.60
C LEU A 227 2.46 -7.21 2.00
N ASP A 228 1.85 -7.88 2.97
CA ASP A 228 1.85 -7.52 4.39
C ASP A 228 2.90 -8.27 5.21
N ASN A 229 3.50 -9.30 4.64
CA ASN A 229 4.56 -10.08 5.26
C ASN A 229 5.57 -10.54 4.18
N PRO A 230 6.32 -9.59 3.57
CA PRO A 230 7.34 -9.93 2.59
C PRO A 230 8.46 -10.74 3.25
N LYS A 231 9.11 -11.63 2.48
CA LYS A 231 10.16 -12.53 2.96
C LYS A 231 11.48 -12.33 2.21
N GLU A 232 12.57 -12.78 2.82
CA GLU A 232 13.93 -12.67 2.25
C GLU A 232 14.05 -13.24 0.83
N GLY A 233 13.45 -14.39 0.53
CA GLY A 233 13.48 -14.96 -0.82
C GLY A 233 12.80 -14.09 -1.88
N GLU A 234 11.78 -13.31 -1.51
CA GLU A 234 11.15 -12.33 -2.42
C GLU A 234 12.07 -11.13 -2.62
N TRP A 235 12.74 -10.69 -1.54
CA TRP A 235 13.75 -9.63 -1.61
C TRP A 235 14.91 -10.02 -2.54
N GLU A 236 15.46 -11.23 -2.44
CA GLU A 236 16.57 -11.69 -3.29
C GLU A 236 16.25 -11.54 -4.78
N ILE A 237 15.04 -11.93 -5.19
CA ILE A 237 14.58 -11.81 -6.58
C ILE A 237 14.46 -10.33 -6.99
N ILE A 238 13.93 -9.48 -6.10
CA ILE A 238 13.81 -8.05 -6.36
C ILE A 238 15.19 -7.40 -6.47
N ASN A 239 16.14 -7.77 -5.62
CA ASN A 239 17.51 -7.28 -5.63
C ASN A 239 18.23 -7.63 -6.95
N GLU A 240 18.08 -8.87 -7.43
CA GLU A 240 18.58 -9.28 -8.75
C GLU A 240 18.05 -8.37 -9.87
N LEU A 241 16.76 -8.01 -9.82
CA LEU A 241 16.14 -7.11 -10.80
C LEU A 241 16.64 -5.67 -10.69
N MET A 242 16.91 -5.17 -9.50
CA MET A 242 17.47 -3.83 -9.29
C MET A 242 18.87 -3.69 -9.87
N CYS A 243 19.67 -4.76 -9.79
CA CYS A 243 21.01 -4.82 -10.37
C CYS A 243 21.00 -4.98 -11.90
N SER A 244 19.85 -5.28 -12.51
CA SER A 244 19.72 -5.43 -13.96
C SER A 244 19.60 -4.08 -14.69
N GLN A 245 20.06 -4.00 -15.94
CA GLN A 245 19.89 -2.81 -16.79
C GLN A 245 18.47 -2.69 -17.40
N ASN A 246 17.46 -3.36 -16.83
CA ASN A 246 16.11 -3.42 -17.37
C ASN A 246 15.26 -2.22 -16.93
N LEU A 247 14.28 -1.83 -17.76
CA LEU A 247 13.25 -0.83 -17.43
C LEU A 247 12.53 -1.14 -16.11
N LEU A 248 12.38 -2.42 -15.77
CA LEU A 248 11.78 -2.84 -14.50
C LEU A 248 12.53 -2.37 -13.26
N ALA A 249 13.86 -2.19 -13.33
CA ALA A 249 14.65 -1.77 -12.17
C ALA A 249 14.19 -0.41 -11.61
N GLN A 250 13.57 0.43 -12.45
CA GLN A 250 13.01 1.71 -12.01
C GLN A 250 11.66 1.55 -11.30
N GLU A 251 10.85 0.58 -11.70
CA GLU A 251 9.50 0.33 -11.16
C GLU A 251 9.54 -0.35 -9.79
N VAL A 252 10.63 -1.07 -9.47
CA VAL A 252 10.79 -1.79 -8.19
C VAL A 252 10.67 -0.87 -6.98
N TRP A 253 11.14 0.38 -7.06
CA TRP A 253 11.09 1.32 -5.93
C TRP A 253 9.66 1.63 -5.48
N VAL A 254 8.66 1.45 -6.34
CA VAL A 254 7.25 1.57 -5.98
C VAL A 254 6.85 0.55 -4.89
N ILE A 255 7.48 -0.64 -4.89
CA ILE A 255 7.24 -1.68 -3.88
C ILE A 255 7.58 -1.15 -2.49
N PHE A 256 8.76 -0.55 -2.34
CA PHE A 256 9.26 -0.08 -1.05
C PHE A 256 8.54 1.18 -0.57
N ASN A 257 8.32 2.15 -1.46
CA ASN A 257 7.66 3.41 -1.12
C ASN A 257 6.19 3.24 -0.70
N SER A 258 5.57 2.12 -1.06
CA SER A 258 4.15 1.87 -0.79
C SER A 258 3.89 0.90 0.35
N SER A 259 4.94 0.29 0.93
CA SER A 259 4.78 -0.78 1.92
C SER A 259 5.75 -0.62 3.09
N ILE A 260 5.18 -0.36 4.27
CA ILE A 260 5.91 -0.35 5.53
C ILE A 260 6.56 -1.70 5.83
N TYR A 261 5.94 -2.80 5.41
CA TYR A 261 6.45 -4.15 5.66
C TYR A 261 7.71 -4.45 4.85
N TRP A 262 7.76 -3.95 3.61
CA TRP A 262 8.99 -4.02 2.82
C TRP A 262 10.09 -3.17 3.45
N PHE A 263 9.79 -1.96 3.93
CA PHE A 263 10.76 -1.16 4.65
C PHE A 263 11.32 -1.90 5.87
N GLN A 264 10.45 -2.47 6.70
CA GLN A 264 10.84 -3.22 7.90
C GLN A 264 11.73 -4.43 7.58
N LEU A 265 11.40 -5.19 6.53
CA LEU A 265 12.25 -6.30 6.09
C LEU A 265 13.63 -5.78 5.68
N LEU A 266 13.71 -4.77 4.81
CA LEU A 266 14.98 -4.23 4.32
C LEU A 266 15.84 -3.62 5.44
N ASP A 267 15.20 -2.95 6.40
CA ASP A 267 15.88 -2.40 7.57
C ASP A 267 16.44 -3.51 8.48
N SER A 268 15.66 -4.57 8.73
CA SER A 268 16.11 -5.72 9.53
C SER A 268 17.31 -6.46 8.91
N LEU A 269 17.45 -6.41 7.59
CA LEU A 269 18.56 -6.97 6.83
C LEU A 269 19.76 -6.00 6.70
N GLY A 270 19.67 -4.79 7.24
CA GLY A 270 20.72 -3.77 7.16
C GLY A 270 20.87 -3.13 5.76
N ILE A 271 19.95 -3.38 4.84
CA ILE A 271 20.03 -2.94 3.44
C ILE A 271 19.84 -1.43 3.32
N ILE A 272 18.91 -0.87 4.10
CA ILE A 272 18.68 0.59 4.10
C ILE A 272 19.96 1.34 4.51
N GLU A 273 20.63 0.85 5.55
CA GLU A 273 21.90 1.39 6.00
C GLU A 273 23.04 1.24 4.99
N GLN A 274 23.05 0.13 4.24
CA GLN A 274 23.99 -0.07 3.14
C GLN A 274 23.74 0.94 2.01
N TRP A 275 22.48 1.13 1.61
CA TRP A 275 22.12 2.05 0.53
C TRP A 275 22.39 3.53 0.86
N LEU A 276 22.27 3.92 2.12
CA LEU A 276 22.64 5.28 2.56
C LEU A 276 24.15 5.53 2.47
N ARG A 277 24.97 4.46 2.44
CA ARG A 277 26.43 4.51 2.34
C ARG A 277 26.94 4.07 0.96
N ASP A 278 26.05 3.96 -0.02
CA ASP A 278 26.39 3.56 -1.39
C ASP A 278 27.26 4.63 -2.08
N GLU A 279 28.09 4.22 -3.04
CA GLU A 279 28.90 5.16 -3.82
C GLU A 279 28.06 5.95 -4.83
N SER A 280 26.88 5.44 -5.21
CA SER A 280 25.97 6.07 -6.15
C SER A 280 25.05 7.07 -5.46
N GLU A 281 25.29 8.37 -5.69
CA GLU A 281 24.43 9.46 -5.22
C GLU A 281 22.95 9.25 -5.56
N LYS A 282 22.67 8.66 -6.73
CA LYS A 282 21.29 8.33 -7.17
C LYS A 282 20.62 7.29 -6.27
N TYR A 283 21.36 6.30 -5.77
CA TYR A 283 20.84 5.30 -4.84
C TYR A 283 20.61 5.91 -3.45
N ILE A 284 21.53 6.76 -2.99
CA ILE A 284 21.35 7.51 -1.74
C ILE A 284 20.08 8.37 -1.83
N ASP A 285 19.90 9.15 -2.90
CA ASP A 285 18.75 10.04 -3.07
C ASP A 285 17.42 9.28 -3.10
N LYS A 286 17.37 8.12 -3.76
CA LYS A 286 16.21 7.23 -3.74
C LYS A 286 15.92 6.68 -2.35
N THR A 287 16.96 6.34 -1.60
CA THR A 287 16.82 5.85 -0.22
C THR A 287 16.34 6.94 0.72
N VAL A 288 16.81 8.18 0.56
CA VAL A 288 16.28 9.35 1.29
C VAL A 288 14.82 9.62 0.93
N THR A 289 14.43 9.43 -0.34
CA THR A 289 13.02 9.54 -0.76
C THR A 289 12.16 8.47 -0.10
N LEU A 290 12.66 7.22 -0.03
CA LEU A 290 12.00 6.13 0.70
C LEU A 290 11.84 6.48 2.18
N LEU A 291 12.89 6.96 2.85
CA LEU A 291 12.83 7.38 4.25
C LEU A 291 11.82 8.51 4.48
N SER A 292 11.77 9.49 3.58
CA SER A 292 10.79 10.57 3.61
C SER A 292 9.35 10.03 3.54
N SER A 293 9.09 9.07 2.64
CA SER A 293 7.77 8.43 2.53
C SER A 293 7.36 7.62 3.77
N MET A 294 8.33 7.16 4.55
CA MET A 294 8.12 6.38 5.77
C MET A 294 8.17 7.21 7.06
N GLN A 295 8.62 8.47 7.01
CA GLN A 295 8.87 9.31 8.18
C GLN A 295 7.65 9.42 9.10
N LYS A 296 6.45 9.54 8.54
CA LYS A 296 5.22 9.63 9.33
C LYS A 296 4.94 8.35 10.13
N GLN A 297 5.28 7.18 9.59
CA GLN A 297 4.96 5.89 10.20
C GLN A 297 6.09 5.35 11.07
N LEU A 298 7.35 5.68 10.75
CA LEU A 298 8.56 5.16 11.37
C LEU A 298 9.53 6.29 11.79
N SER A 299 8.97 7.37 12.34
CA SER A 299 9.66 8.64 12.61
C SER A 299 11.01 8.47 13.33
N ASP A 300 11.01 7.76 14.45
CA ASP A 300 12.23 7.60 15.26
C ASP A 300 13.30 6.75 14.57
N ARG A 301 12.90 5.70 13.82
CA ARG A 301 13.86 4.86 13.07
C ARG A 301 14.43 5.62 11.87
N VAL A 302 13.61 6.43 11.19
CA VAL A 302 14.10 7.31 10.13
C VAL A 302 15.14 8.31 10.67
N ALA A 303 14.90 8.87 11.85
CA ALA A 303 15.86 9.77 12.49
C ALA A 303 17.19 9.05 12.79
N GLU A 304 17.12 7.87 13.40
CA GLU A 304 18.28 7.04 13.71
C GLU A 304 19.16 6.74 12.49
N LEU A 305 18.53 6.38 11.38
CA LEU A 305 19.23 6.07 10.12
C LEU A 305 19.95 7.29 9.54
N LEU A 306 19.43 8.50 9.77
CA LEU A 306 19.94 9.73 9.18
C LEU A 306 20.95 10.45 10.08
N GLU A 307 20.88 10.29 11.40
CA GLU A 307 21.78 10.91 12.39
C GLU A 307 23.28 10.84 12.05
N PRO A 308 23.83 9.71 11.54
CA PRO A 308 25.25 9.62 11.20
C PRO A 308 25.71 10.55 10.08
N PHE A 309 24.78 11.05 9.26
CA PHE A 309 25.09 11.83 8.06
C PHE A 309 25.02 13.34 8.28
N VAL A 310 24.59 13.79 9.47
CA VAL A 310 24.52 15.21 9.82
C VAL A 310 25.91 15.85 9.76
N GLY A 311 26.05 16.89 8.92
CA GLY A 311 27.30 17.65 8.78
C GLY A 311 28.42 16.95 8.03
N THR A 312 28.15 15.81 7.39
CA THR A 312 29.18 15.04 6.66
C THR A 312 29.55 15.64 5.30
N SER A 313 28.59 16.21 4.57
CA SER A 313 28.83 16.87 3.28
C SER A 313 27.74 17.88 2.92
N GLU A 314 28.02 18.72 1.92
CA GLU A 314 27.04 19.64 1.34
C GLU A 314 25.88 18.90 0.66
N SER A 315 26.17 17.80 -0.06
CA SER A 315 25.13 16.94 -0.65
C SER A 315 24.17 16.39 0.41
N TRP A 316 24.69 15.95 1.56
CA TRP A 316 23.86 15.51 2.68
C TRP A 316 23.05 16.65 3.29
N SER A 317 23.63 17.84 3.38
CA SER A 317 22.90 19.04 3.84
C SER A 317 21.70 19.33 2.95
N LEU A 318 21.84 19.21 1.62
CA LEU A 318 20.73 19.37 0.67
C LEU A 318 19.66 18.28 0.82
N ARG A 319 20.05 17.03 1.06
CA ARG A 319 19.12 15.92 1.33
C ARG A 319 18.29 16.17 2.58
N PHE A 320 18.90 16.66 3.66
CA PHE A 320 18.19 17.03 4.87
C PHE A 320 17.17 18.16 4.63
N VAL A 321 17.57 19.22 3.93
CA VAL A 321 16.64 20.31 3.57
C VAL A 321 15.43 19.77 2.79
N HIS A 322 15.67 18.92 1.79
CA HIS A 322 14.59 18.29 1.02
C HIS A 322 13.69 17.43 1.92
N LEU A 323 14.26 16.58 2.75
CA LEU A 323 13.51 15.66 3.62
C LEU A 323 12.62 16.41 4.63
N ILE A 324 13.14 17.45 5.29
CA ILE A 324 12.39 18.26 6.26
C ILE A 324 11.22 19.01 5.58
N SER A 325 11.34 19.34 4.30
CA SER A 325 10.27 20.01 3.53
C SER A 325 8.98 19.18 3.41
N PHE A 326 9.06 17.86 3.57
CA PHE A 326 7.91 16.93 3.43
C PHE A 326 7.61 16.14 4.71
N SER A 327 8.27 16.45 5.83
CA SER A 327 8.17 15.67 7.07
C SER A 327 7.12 16.22 8.05
N GLU A 328 6.54 15.34 8.86
CA GLU A 328 5.67 15.71 9.99
C GLU A 328 6.48 15.71 11.29
N LEU A 329 6.81 16.91 11.79
CA LEU A 329 7.65 17.09 12.98
C LEU A 329 6.96 16.71 14.30
N GLY A 330 5.63 16.65 14.35
CA GLY A 330 4.87 16.39 15.57
C GLY A 330 4.70 14.91 15.93
N VAL A 331 5.26 13.98 15.15
CA VAL A 331 4.93 12.53 15.24
C VAL A 331 5.97 11.72 16.03
N GLY A 332 7.24 12.13 16.07
CA GLY A 332 8.30 11.38 16.74
C GLY A 332 9.33 12.30 17.38
N ARG A 333 9.67 12.04 18.65
CA ARG A 333 10.59 12.89 19.41
C ARG A 333 12.01 12.83 18.86
N ARG A 334 12.51 11.66 18.49
CA ARG A 334 13.89 11.52 17.98
C ARG A 334 14.06 12.25 16.65
N PHE A 335 13.05 12.20 15.79
CA PHE A 335 13.03 12.96 14.54
C PHE A 335 12.95 14.47 14.78
N PHE A 336 12.16 14.90 15.76
CA PHE A 336 12.13 16.30 16.18
C PHE A 336 13.49 16.77 16.72
N ASP A 337 14.17 15.98 17.54
CA ASP A 337 15.52 16.27 18.03
C ASP A 337 16.55 16.33 16.89
N LEU A 338 16.43 15.46 15.88
CA LEU A 338 17.22 15.58 14.64
C LEU A 338 16.96 16.92 13.95
N PHE A 339 15.70 17.35 13.81
CA PHE A 339 15.36 18.66 13.25
C PHE A 339 16.00 19.82 14.05
N LEU A 340 15.94 19.80 15.37
CA LEU A 340 16.60 20.81 16.22
C LEU A 340 18.11 20.84 15.97
N ARG A 341 18.75 19.67 15.90
CA ARG A 341 20.18 19.55 15.60
C ARG A 341 20.52 20.13 14.23
N LEU A 342 19.68 19.94 13.21
CA LEU A 342 19.88 20.52 11.88
C LEU A 342 19.84 22.05 11.90
N ILE A 343 18.98 22.66 12.74
CA ILE A 343 18.98 24.12 12.99
C ILE A 343 20.31 24.53 13.61
N ASP A 344 20.75 23.87 14.68
CA ASP A 344 21.95 24.25 15.41
C ASP A 344 23.22 24.18 14.56
N THR A 345 23.30 23.16 13.69
CA THR A 345 24.42 23.00 12.73
C THR A 345 24.37 23.98 11.56
N GLY A 346 23.28 24.73 11.40
CA GLY A 346 23.09 25.67 10.30
C GLY A 346 22.77 25.03 8.95
N ILE A 347 22.44 23.74 8.92
CA ILE A 347 22.04 23.04 7.68
C ILE A 347 20.77 23.67 7.10
N LEU A 348 19.87 24.14 7.97
CA LEU A 348 18.62 24.79 7.62
C LEU A 348 18.74 26.32 7.47
N ASP A 349 19.95 26.90 7.55
CA ASP A 349 20.14 28.35 7.40
C ASP A 349 19.88 28.84 5.96
N ARG A 350 20.06 27.95 4.97
CA ARG A 350 19.86 28.26 3.56
C ARG A 350 18.38 28.16 3.20
N GLN A 351 17.76 29.28 2.87
CA GLN A 351 16.43 29.28 2.26
C GLN A 351 16.49 28.76 0.82
N VAL A 352 15.70 27.74 0.51
CA VAL A 352 15.48 27.27 -0.86
C VAL A 352 14.07 27.69 -1.27
N GLY A 353 13.92 28.94 -1.71
CA GLY A 353 12.64 29.51 -2.17
C GLY A 353 11.74 30.07 -1.06
N ALA A 354 10.63 30.71 -1.46
CA ALA A 354 9.70 31.42 -0.57
C ALA A 354 8.76 30.51 0.24
N SER A 355 8.74 29.20 -0.05
CA SER A 355 7.83 28.20 0.53
C SER A 355 8.53 27.12 1.36
N ASN A 356 9.76 27.42 1.82
CA ASN A 356 10.58 26.51 2.61
C ASN A 356 11.28 27.26 3.75
N ASP A 357 10.50 28.03 4.51
CA ASP A 357 10.99 28.76 5.68
C ASP A 357 10.77 27.97 6.97
N PHE A 358 11.54 28.30 8.00
CA PHE A 358 11.46 27.69 9.33
C PHE A 358 10.02 27.65 9.88
N TRP A 359 9.27 28.75 9.72
CA TRP A 359 7.94 28.90 10.29
C TRP A 359 6.92 27.97 9.63
N GLN A 360 7.07 27.70 8.33
CA GLN A 360 6.26 26.72 7.63
C GLN A 360 6.53 25.29 8.13
N HIS A 361 7.79 24.93 8.41
CA HIS A 361 8.12 23.61 8.95
C HIS A 361 7.45 23.35 10.30
N ILE A 362 7.41 24.36 11.16
CA ILE A 362 6.81 24.25 12.50
C ILE A 362 5.33 24.63 12.55
N TYR A 363 4.69 24.94 11.41
CA TYR A 363 3.34 25.50 11.36
C TYR A 363 2.29 24.68 12.11
N ASN A 364 2.37 23.34 12.05
CA ASN A 364 1.42 22.47 12.74
C ASN A 364 1.78 22.20 14.21
N LEU A 365 3.02 22.42 14.63
CA LEU A 365 3.48 22.13 16.00
C LEU A 365 2.69 22.88 17.09
N PRO A 366 2.34 24.17 16.95
CA PRO A 366 1.54 24.88 17.96
C PRO A 366 0.23 24.18 18.32
N THR A 367 -0.37 23.46 17.38
CA THR A 367 -1.63 22.72 17.59
C THR A 367 -1.39 21.28 18.06
N GLN A 368 -0.31 20.64 17.59
CA GLN A 368 -0.01 19.24 17.90
C GLN A 368 0.78 19.07 19.20
N ASN A 369 1.84 19.86 19.37
CA ASN A 369 2.78 19.83 20.50
C ASN A 369 3.31 21.27 20.77
N PRO A 370 2.56 22.10 21.52
CA PRO A 370 2.92 23.51 21.75
C PRO A 370 4.31 23.71 22.41
N GLU A 371 4.71 22.79 23.29
CA GLU A 371 6.04 22.81 23.93
C GLU A 371 7.17 22.65 22.90
N TRP A 372 7.00 21.72 21.94
CA TRP A 372 7.97 21.50 20.87
C TRP A 372 8.04 22.70 19.92
N ALA A 373 6.92 23.38 19.68
CA ALA A 373 6.93 24.63 18.93
C ALA A 373 7.84 25.68 19.62
N CYS A 374 7.71 25.84 20.94
CA CYS A 374 8.55 26.77 21.70
C CYS A 374 10.02 26.36 21.70
N GLU A 375 10.32 25.06 21.83
CA GLU A 375 11.67 24.52 21.76
C GLU A 375 12.33 24.82 20.41
N ALA A 376 11.64 24.53 19.31
CA ALA A 376 12.12 24.83 17.95
C ALA A 376 12.36 26.33 17.74
N ILE A 377 11.45 27.19 18.21
CA ILE A 377 11.60 28.65 18.15
C ILE A 377 12.85 29.07 18.93
N GLY A 378 13.08 28.51 20.11
CA GLY A 378 14.27 28.77 20.92
C GLY A 378 15.57 28.45 20.18
N HIS A 379 15.68 27.26 19.61
CA HIS A 379 16.84 26.85 18.80
C HIS A 379 17.05 27.78 17.60
N PHE A 380 15.99 28.10 16.86
CA PHE A 380 16.06 29.02 15.74
C PHE A 380 16.56 30.41 16.15
N LEU A 381 15.98 31.02 17.19
CA LEU A 381 16.39 32.34 17.68
C LEU A 381 17.84 32.35 18.16
N ASN A 382 18.27 31.33 18.91
CA ASN A 382 19.64 31.19 19.37
C ASN A 382 20.64 31.07 18.20
N ARG A 383 20.27 30.33 17.16
CA ARG A 383 21.06 30.20 15.93
C ARG A 383 21.19 31.55 15.21
N ARG A 384 20.09 32.29 15.03
CA ARG A 384 20.11 33.61 14.37
C ARG A 384 20.89 34.65 15.17
N LEU A 385 20.78 34.63 16.50
CA LEU A 385 21.59 35.47 17.38
C LEU A 385 23.08 35.18 17.21
N SER A 386 23.47 33.90 17.18
CA SER A 386 24.87 33.49 16.97
C SER A 386 25.43 33.99 15.64
N ILE A 387 24.65 33.88 14.56
CA ILE A 387 25.02 34.42 13.24
C ILE A 387 25.20 35.95 13.27
N SER A 388 24.30 36.66 13.95
CA SER A 388 24.36 38.12 14.10
C SER A 388 25.65 38.56 14.81
N ILE A 389 26.00 37.88 15.90
CA ILE A 389 27.21 38.16 16.69
C ILE A 389 28.46 37.94 15.83
N ILE A 390 28.53 36.82 15.09
CA ILE A 390 29.65 36.51 14.19
C ILE A 390 29.77 37.55 13.07
N SER A 391 28.65 38.09 12.59
CA SER A 391 28.62 39.08 11.51
C SER A 391 28.84 40.52 11.97
N GLU A 392 29.19 40.73 13.25
CA GLU A 392 29.32 42.03 13.91
C GLU A 392 28.07 42.92 13.73
N GLN A 393 26.89 42.30 13.58
CA GLN A 393 25.62 43.00 13.46
C GLN A 393 25.03 43.20 14.87
N PRO A 394 24.96 44.44 15.38
CA PRO A 394 24.56 44.71 16.76
C PRO A 394 23.06 44.48 17.02
N ASN A 395 22.24 44.51 15.97
CA ASN A 395 20.81 44.23 16.06
C ASN A 395 20.44 43.02 15.17
N PRO A 396 20.18 41.84 15.76
CA PRO A 396 19.78 40.67 14.98
C PRO A 396 18.43 40.85 14.29
N PHE A 397 17.60 41.81 14.72
CA PHE A 397 16.27 42.09 14.18
C PHE A 397 16.25 43.21 13.14
N ASP A 398 17.40 43.74 12.72
CA ASP A 398 17.44 44.71 11.64
C ASP A 398 17.02 44.04 10.32
N LYS A 399 15.92 44.51 9.70
CA LYS A 399 15.39 43.97 8.44
C LYS A 399 16.39 44.07 7.29
N SER A 400 17.36 44.97 7.37
CA SER A 400 18.42 45.12 6.36
C SER A 400 19.55 44.10 6.51
N SER A 401 19.67 43.43 7.66
CA SER A 401 20.74 42.48 7.97
C SER A 401 20.59 41.12 7.28
N GLY A 402 19.38 40.76 6.84
CA GLY A 402 19.06 39.41 6.35
C GLY A 402 19.11 38.33 7.45
N VAL A 403 19.35 38.71 8.71
CA VAL A 403 19.43 37.81 9.87
C VAL A 403 18.06 37.27 10.29
N PHE A 404 16.95 37.86 9.88
CA PHE A 404 15.67 37.14 9.92
C PHE A 404 15.06 37.12 8.52
N PRO A 405 14.92 35.94 7.90
CA PRO A 405 14.23 35.86 6.63
C PRO A 405 12.75 36.22 6.80
N TYR A 406 12.18 36.87 5.79
CA TYR A 406 10.76 37.19 5.76
C TYR A 406 9.91 35.90 5.74
N SER A 407 8.82 35.91 6.51
CA SER A 407 7.83 34.82 6.56
C SER A 407 6.42 35.37 6.69
N ASN A 408 5.43 34.68 6.11
CA ASN A 408 4.01 34.97 6.34
C ASN A 408 3.43 34.24 7.56
N TYR A 409 4.15 33.25 8.11
CA TYR A 409 3.60 32.31 9.10
C TYR A 409 3.97 32.66 10.55
N TYR A 410 5.01 33.49 10.79
CA TYR A 410 5.52 33.75 12.14
C TYR A 410 4.47 34.25 13.14
N LYS A 411 3.54 35.14 12.74
CA LYS A 411 2.52 35.69 13.64
C LYS A 411 1.57 34.62 14.16
N ILE A 412 1.15 33.73 13.27
CA ILE A 412 0.20 32.65 13.58
C ILE A 412 0.89 31.67 14.53
N THR A 413 2.06 31.17 14.16
CA THR A 413 2.79 30.17 14.96
C THR A 413 3.13 30.65 16.37
N ILE A 414 3.59 31.90 16.54
CA ILE A 414 3.95 32.45 17.86
C ILE A 414 2.71 32.65 18.73
N SER A 415 1.64 33.22 18.18
CA SER A 415 0.41 33.50 18.94
C SER A 415 -0.32 32.23 19.34
N GLU A 416 -0.47 31.27 18.43
CA GLU A 416 -1.14 30.00 18.70
C GLU A 416 -0.39 29.15 19.73
N SER A 417 0.96 29.14 19.69
CA SER A 417 1.76 28.40 20.69
C SER A 417 1.54 28.94 22.10
N ALA A 418 1.52 30.27 22.27
CA ALA A 418 1.32 30.90 23.57
C ALA A 418 -0.11 30.66 24.11
N ILE A 419 -1.12 30.77 23.24
CA ILE A 419 -2.52 30.50 23.57
C ILE A 419 -2.71 29.05 24.03
N ASN A 420 -2.17 28.09 23.27
CA ASN A 420 -2.35 26.66 23.56
C ASN A 420 -1.58 26.18 24.80
N LEU A 421 -0.56 26.90 25.25
CA LEU A 421 0.14 26.64 26.52
C LEU A 421 -0.54 27.26 27.75
N GLY A 422 -1.66 27.99 27.56
CA GLY A 422 -2.35 28.66 28.67
C GLY A 422 -1.57 29.84 29.26
N LEU A 423 -0.58 30.37 28.53
CA LEU A 423 0.13 31.58 28.92
C LEU A 423 -0.79 32.79 28.74
N PRO A 424 -0.81 33.75 29.69
CA PRO A 424 -1.67 34.91 29.57
C PRO A 424 -1.37 35.71 28.29
N ASP A 425 -2.43 36.19 27.64
CA ASP A 425 -2.49 37.00 26.40
C ASP A 425 -1.72 38.34 26.43
N LYS A 426 -0.79 38.51 27.37
CA LYS A 426 0.01 39.72 27.59
C LYS A 426 1.34 39.76 26.82
N CYS A 427 1.60 38.80 25.94
CA CYS A 427 2.58 39.01 24.88
C CYS A 427 1.87 39.66 23.71
N GLN A 428 1.66 40.99 23.80
CA GLN A 428 1.45 41.79 22.59
C GLN A 428 2.52 41.39 21.58
N PRO A 429 2.19 41.17 20.30
CA PRO A 429 3.21 40.91 19.31
C PRO A 429 4.14 42.11 19.34
N ILE A 430 5.39 41.89 19.77
CA ILE A 430 6.47 42.79 19.37
C ILE A 430 6.39 42.74 17.85
N ILE A 431 5.91 43.83 17.26
CA ILE A 431 5.83 43.97 15.82
C ILE A 431 7.29 43.90 15.35
N LEU A 432 7.64 42.75 14.77
CA LEU A 432 8.88 42.48 14.04
C LEU A 432 9.03 43.43 12.84
#